data_AF-A0A142XET2-F1
#
_entry.id   AF-A0A142XET2-F1
#
_cell.length_a   1.000
_cell.length_b   1.000
_cell.length_c   1.000
_cell.angle_alpha   90.00
_cell.angle_beta   90.00
_cell.angle_gamma   90.00
#
_symmetry.space_group_name_H-M   'P 1'
#
loop_
_entity.id
_entity.type
_entity.pdbx_description
1 polymer ?
#
loop_
_entity_poly.entity_id
_entity_poly.type
_entity_poly.pdbx_seq_one_letter_code
_entity_poly.pdbx_strand_id
1 'polypeptide(L)'
;MRTRVYIAGPLTKGGLCENINRATEAFIVLAKAGFAPLCPHWSVYAKPCRPRDFVLNPITQAYEWVQSKSECVCIGTPNGNDRMTYDEWLSVDLPWVAASDALLRLPGESTGADLEESCARDHKIPVFHDIESLILHFGAKVAA
;
A
#
# COMPACT_ATOMS: atom_id res chain seq x y z
N MET A 1 1.24 8.07 21.24
CA MET A 1 0.87 8.01 19.81
C MET A 1 1.88 7.12 19.12
N ARG A 2 1.50 6.29 18.14
CA ARG A 2 2.46 5.46 17.37
C ARG A 2 3.15 6.33 16.31
N THR A 3 4.44 6.10 16.06
CA THR A 3 5.19 6.76 14.97
C THR A 3 4.61 6.36 13.61
N ARG A 4 4.28 7.36 12.78
CA ARG A 4 3.67 7.19 11.46
C ARG A 4 4.75 6.91 10.43
N VAL A 5 4.60 5.83 9.67
CA VAL A 5 5.60 5.41 8.67
C VAL A 5 4.94 5.29 7.31
N TYR A 6 5.40 6.07 6.32
CA TYR A 6 4.98 5.90 4.94
C TYR A 6 5.82 4.82 4.25
N ILE A 7 5.21 3.87 3.56
CA ILE A 7 5.92 2.80 2.84
C ILE A 7 5.97 3.11 1.34
N ALA A 8 7.12 3.61 0.88
CA ALA A 8 7.39 3.93 -0.52
C ALA A 8 8.03 2.74 -1.24
N GLY A 9 7.67 2.50 -2.51
CA GLY A 9 8.20 1.37 -3.27
C GLY A 9 7.74 1.31 -4.72
N PRO A 10 8.29 0.38 -5.52
CA PRO A 10 7.76 0.12 -6.86
C PRO A 10 6.37 -0.52 -6.79
N LEU A 11 5.44 -0.02 -7.60
CA LEU A 11 4.16 -0.67 -7.83
C LEU A 11 4.14 -1.43 -9.16
N THR A 12 4.51 -0.74 -10.25
CA THR A 12 4.34 -1.21 -11.63
C THR A 12 5.58 -1.87 -12.22
N LYS A 13 6.79 -1.38 -11.91
CA LYS A 13 8.05 -1.97 -12.37
C LYS A 13 8.37 -3.22 -11.55
N GLY A 14 8.68 -4.32 -12.24
CA GLY A 14 8.79 -5.65 -11.65
C GLY A 14 7.44 -6.39 -11.67
N GLY A 15 7.15 -7.16 -10.61
CA GLY A 15 5.90 -7.90 -10.48
C GLY A 15 4.96 -7.26 -9.46
N LEU A 16 3.71 -7.00 -9.89
CA LEU A 16 2.72 -6.30 -9.06
C LEU A 16 2.46 -7.03 -7.73
N CYS A 17 2.26 -8.35 -7.80
CA CYS A 17 1.95 -9.16 -6.62
C CYS A 17 3.13 -9.18 -5.65
N GLU A 18 4.34 -9.37 -6.17
CA GLU A 18 5.59 -9.39 -5.40
C GLU A 18 5.84 -8.06 -4.70
N ASN A 19 5.54 -6.95 -5.38
CA ASN A 19 5.65 -5.60 -4.83
C ASN A 19 4.63 -5.37 -3.69
N ILE A 20 3.35 -5.71 -3.91
CA ILE A 20 2.30 -5.61 -2.89
C ILE A 20 2.64 -6.48 -1.68
N ASN A 21 3.11 -7.70 -1.90
CA ASN A 21 3.48 -8.62 -0.82
C ASN A 21 4.67 -8.06 -0.02
N ARG A 22 5.71 -7.55 -0.67
CA ARG A 22 6.85 -6.93 0.02
C ARG A 22 6.43 -5.73 0.88
N ALA A 23 5.55 -4.88 0.36
CA ALA A 23 5.02 -3.74 1.11
C ALA A 23 4.10 -4.18 2.27
N THR A 24 3.31 -5.23 2.06
CA THR A 24 2.43 -5.83 3.08
C THR A 24 3.25 -6.43 4.22
N GLU A 25 4.33 -7.16 3.91
CA GLU A 25 5.24 -7.70 4.93
C GLU A 25 5.90 -6.57 5.73
N ALA A 26 6.39 -5.52 5.06
CA ALA A 26 6.94 -4.35 5.74
C ALA A 26 5.91 -3.69 6.68
N PHE A 27 4.66 -3.53 6.22
CA PHE A 27 3.56 -3.04 7.04
C PHE A 27 3.36 -3.90 8.29
N ILE A 28 3.30 -5.24 8.15
CA ILE A 28 3.07 -6.15 9.28
C ILE A 28 4.19 -6.05 10.31
N VAL A 29 5.45 -6.04 9.85
CA VAL A 29 6.62 -5.95 10.74
C VAL A 29 6.60 -4.61 11.51
N LEU A 30 6.40 -3.49 10.83
CA LEU A 30 6.31 -2.18 11.45
C LEU A 30 5.13 -2.08 12.44
N ALA A 31 3.95 -2.60 12.06
CA ALA A 31 2.77 -2.59 12.92
C ALA A 31 2.99 -3.41 14.21
N LYS A 32 3.65 -4.56 14.12
CA LYS A 32 4.06 -5.40 15.26
C LYS A 32 5.12 -4.73 16.13
N ALA A 33 6.01 -3.96 15.53
CA ALA A 33 7.01 -3.16 16.24
C ALA A 33 6.41 -1.87 16.88
N GLY A 34 5.10 -1.66 16.82
CA GLY A 34 4.43 -0.55 17.50
C GLY A 34 4.34 0.75 16.69
N PHE A 35 4.63 0.72 15.39
CA PHE A 35 4.43 1.84 14.47
C PHE A 35 3.00 1.89 13.94
N ALA A 36 2.65 3.01 13.30
CA ALA A 36 1.45 3.22 12.50
C ALA A 36 1.85 3.34 11.01
N PRO A 37 2.11 2.22 10.32
CA PRO A 37 2.47 2.24 8.91
C PRO A 37 1.28 2.60 8.00
N LEU A 38 1.54 3.28 6.89
CA LEU A 38 0.64 3.48 5.76
C LEU A 38 1.23 2.77 4.54
N CYS A 39 0.43 1.89 3.92
CA CYS A 39 0.82 1.13 2.74
C CYS A 39 0.06 1.63 1.49
N PRO A 40 0.60 2.57 0.70
CA PRO A 40 -0.05 3.09 -0.51
C PRO A 40 -0.23 2.03 -1.60
N HIS A 41 0.53 0.93 -1.56
CA HIS A 41 0.44 -0.17 -2.53
C HIS A 41 -0.94 -0.84 -2.54
N TRP A 42 -1.73 -0.72 -1.47
CA TRP A 42 -3.10 -1.25 -1.43
C TRP A 42 -4.11 -0.40 -2.23
N SER A 43 -3.72 0.77 -2.73
CA SER A 43 -4.51 1.56 -3.68
C SER A 43 -4.85 0.80 -4.95
N VAL A 44 -4.11 -0.27 -5.27
CA VAL A 44 -4.43 -1.22 -6.35
C VAL A 44 -5.85 -1.77 -6.26
N TYR A 45 -6.41 -1.84 -5.04
CA TYR A 45 -7.76 -2.33 -4.75
C TYR A 45 -8.80 -1.21 -4.64
N ALA A 46 -8.48 0.03 -5.02
CA ALA A 46 -9.40 1.16 -4.96
C ALA A 46 -10.48 1.10 -6.06
N LYS A 47 -11.16 -0.03 -6.22
CA LYS A 47 -12.28 -0.24 -7.16
C LYS A 47 -13.48 -0.82 -6.42
N PRO A 48 -14.68 -0.79 -7.04
CA PRO A 48 -15.83 -1.49 -6.49
C PRO A 48 -15.52 -2.98 -6.28
N CYS A 49 -15.75 -3.47 -5.06
CA CYS A 49 -15.77 -4.89 -4.80
C CYS A 49 -17.05 -5.53 -5.35
N ARG A 50 -17.01 -6.84 -5.61
CA ARG A 50 -18.15 -7.64 -6.06
C ARG A 50 -18.33 -8.83 -5.11
N PRO A 51 -19.54 -9.41 -4.99
CA PRO A 51 -19.71 -10.66 -4.24
C PRO A 51 -18.73 -11.72 -4.74
N ARG A 52 -18.20 -12.59 -3.86
CA ARG A 52 -17.27 -13.65 -4.31
C ARG A 52 -17.94 -14.69 -5.20
N ASP A 53 -19.20 -15.00 -4.92
CA ASP A 53 -19.87 -16.16 -5.48
C ASP A 53 -20.32 -15.88 -6.91
N PHE A 54 -19.83 -16.71 -7.83
CA PHE A 54 -20.39 -16.89 -9.16
C PHE A 54 -21.09 -18.22 -9.23
N VAL A 55 -22.35 -18.22 -9.63
CA VAL A 55 -23.12 -19.44 -9.78
C VAL A 55 -23.63 -19.51 -11.22
N LEU A 56 -23.56 -20.70 -11.82
CA LEU A 56 -24.19 -20.94 -13.11
C LEU A 56 -25.70 -20.82 -12.94
N ASN A 57 -26.32 -19.87 -13.62
CA ASN A 57 -27.76 -19.78 -13.69
C ASN A 57 -28.26 -20.87 -14.65
N PRO A 58 -29.11 -21.82 -14.19
CA PRO A 58 -29.53 -22.96 -15.00
C PRO A 58 -30.47 -22.56 -16.15
N ILE A 59 -31.10 -21.39 -16.08
CA ILE A 59 -32.02 -20.87 -17.10
C ILE A 59 -31.25 -20.11 -18.18
N THR A 60 -30.40 -19.17 -17.77
CA THR A 60 -29.65 -18.32 -18.71
C THR A 60 -28.39 -18.99 -19.24
N GLN A 61 -27.96 -20.10 -18.61
CA GLN A 61 -26.68 -20.77 -18.88
C GLN A 61 -25.47 -19.82 -18.78
N ALA A 62 -25.59 -18.78 -17.95
CA ALA A 62 -24.56 -17.79 -17.71
C ALA A 62 -24.10 -17.82 -16.25
N TYR A 63 -22.84 -17.52 -15.99
CA TYR A 63 -22.36 -17.29 -14.61
C TYR A 63 -22.87 -15.94 -14.13
N GLU A 64 -23.61 -15.96 -13.02
CA GLU A 64 -24.19 -14.78 -12.39
C GLU A 64 -23.61 -14.59 -10.99
N TRP A 65 -23.47 -13.33 -10.59
CA TRP A 65 -23.03 -12.98 -9.26
C TRP A 65 -24.15 -13.25 -8.26
N VAL A 66 -23.87 -14.09 -7.27
CA VAL A 66 -24.80 -14.35 -6.17
C VAL A 66 -24.34 -13.55 -4.96
N GLN A 67 -25.30 -12.94 -4.26
CA GLN A 67 -25.02 -12.09 -3.11
C GLN A 67 -24.41 -12.90 -1.96
N SER A 68 -23.08 -12.93 -1.88
CA SER A 68 -22.36 -13.41 -0.70
C SER A 68 -22.61 -12.47 0.46
N LYS A 69 -23.04 -13.01 1.61
CA LYS A 69 -23.29 -12.24 2.83
C LYS A 69 -22.02 -11.99 3.67
N SER A 70 -20.91 -12.65 3.33
CA SER A 70 -19.69 -12.64 4.16
C SER A 70 -18.41 -12.28 3.40
N GLU A 71 -18.41 -12.31 2.07
CA GLU A 71 -17.18 -12.10 1.29
C GLU A 71 -17.39 -11.23 0.05
N CYS A 72 -16.46 -10.31 -0.18
CA CYS A 72 -16.35 -9.57 -1.44
C CYS A 72 -14.95 -9.73 -2.01
N VAL A 73 -14.84 -9.59 -3.33
CA VAL A 73 -13.59 -9.65 -4.08
C VAL A 73 -13.37 -8.34 -4.82
N CYS A 74 -12.15 -7.85 -4.80
CA CYS A 74 -11.69 -6.75 -5.63
C CYS A 74 -10.44 -7.19 -6.39
N ILE A 75 -10.39 -6.89 -7.69
CA ILE A 75 -9.22 -7.19 -8.50
C ILE A 75 -8.25 -6.01 -8.37
N GLY A 76 -7.09 -6.28 -7.78
CA GLY A 76 -5.99 -5.32 -7.71
C GLY A 76 -5.42 -5.06 -9.10
N THR A 77 -5.26 -3.79 -9.49
CA THR A 77 -4.60 -3.43 -10.75
C THR A 77 -3.54 -2.36 -10.54
N PRO A 78 -2.50 -2.28 -11.39
CA PRO A 78 -1.43 -1.28 -11.23
C PRO A 78 -1.92 0.17 -11.22
N ASN A 79 -3.06 0.45 -11.86
CA ASN A 79 -3.63 1.80 -11.96
C ASN A 79 -4.55 2.16 -10.79
N GLY A 80 -4.80 1.23 -9.86
CA GLY A 80 -5.71 1.46 -8.73
C GLY A 80 -7.16 1.61 -9.17
N ASN A 81 -7.58 2.80 -9.58
CA ASN A 81 -8.92 3.15 -10.04
C ASN A 81 -8.85 3.72 -11.47
N ASP A 82 -9.80 3.37 -12.35
CA ASP A 82 -9.86 3.87 -13.73
C ASP A 82 -10.31 5.34 -13.84
N ARG A 83 -10.77 5.92 -12.73
CA ARG A 83 -11.19 7.33 -12.60
C ARG A 83 -10.14 8.21 -11.93
N MET A 84 -8.94 7.68 -11.68
CA MET A 84 -7.82 8.43 -11.13
C MET A 84 -6.60 8.32 -12.03
N THR A 85 -6.04 9.46 -12.36
CA THR A 85 -4.77 9.61 -13.07
C THR A 85 -3.59 9.39 -12.12
N TYR A 86 -2.40 9.21 -12.69
CA TYR A 86 -1.16 9.11 -11.90
C TYR A 86 -0.92 10.34 -11.03
N ASP A 87 -1.12 11.54 -11.58
CA ASP A 87 -0.91 12.80 -10.85
C ASP A 87 -1.92 12.98 -9.72
N GLU A 88 -3.17 12.54 -9.91
CA GLU A 88 -4.18 12.55 -8.84
C GLU A 88 -3.81 11.60 -7.69
N TRP A 89 -3.29 10.41 -7.99
CA TRP A 89 -2.76 9.51 -6.96
C TRP A 89 -1.60 10.16 -6.20
N LEU A 90 -0.64 10.74 -6.91
CA LEU A 90 0.48 11.44 -6.28
C LEU A 90 0.01 12.62 -5.41
N SER A 91 -1.03 13.35 -5.83
CA SER A 91 -1.62 14.45 -5.05
C SER A 91 -2.25 13.99 -3.73
N VAL A 92 -2.65 12.71 -3.64
CA VAL A 92 -3.14 12.08 -2.40
C VAL A 92 -1.96 11.60 -1.55
N ASP A 93 -0.96 10.98 -2.17
CA ASP A 93 0.15 10.32 -1.50
C ASP A 93 1.13 11.31 -0.85
N LEU A 94 1.50 12.40 -1.54
CA LEU A 94 2.50 13.35 -1.02
C LEU A 94 2.08 14.04 0.30
N PRO A 95 0.82 14.47 0.50
CA PRO A 95 0.36 14.93 1.82
C PRO A 95 0.49 13.88 2.92
N TRP A 96 0.29 12.59 2.63
CA TRP A 96 0.52 11.52 3.59
C TRP A 96 2.00 11.32 3.91
N VAL A 97 2.87 11.47 2.92
CA VAL A 97 4.32 11.52 3.14
C VAL A 97 4.66 12.69 4.08
N ALA A 98 4.23 13.91 3.76
CA ALA A 98 4.49 15.11 4.56
C ALA A 98 3.93 15.02 6.00
N ALA A 99 2.87 14.25 6.20
CA ALA A 99 2.28 14.00 7.51
C ALA A 99 2.92 12.82 8.25
N SER A 100 3.91 12.13 7.70
CA SER A 100 4.55 10.98 8.35
C SER A 100 5.74 11.41 9.23
N ASP A 101 6.12 10.54 10.16
CA ASP A 101 7.30 10.73 11.02
C ASP A 101 8.55 10.08 10.41
N ALA A 102 8.36 9.12 9.51
CA ALA A 102 9.41 8.45 8.74
C ALA A 102 8.88 7.95 7.38
N LEU A 103 9.78 7.77 6.43
CA LEU A 103 9.52 7.07 5.18
C LEU A 103 10.42 5.83 5.10
N LEU A 104 9.83 4.67 4.82
CA LEU A 104 10.55 3.44 4.47
C LEU A 104 10.54 3.29 2.95
N ARG A 105 11.72 3.37 2.32
CA ARG A 105 11.93 3.15 0.89
C ARG A 105 12.29 1.69 0.64
N LEU A 106 11.35 0.93 0.08
CA LEU A 106 11.57 -0.44 -0.37
C LEU A 106 12.47 -0.45 -1.62
N PRO A 107 13.27 -1.51 -1.83
CA PRO A 107 14.14 -1.60 -3.00
C PRO A 107 13.34 -1.68 -4.30
N GLY A 108 13.94 -1.14 -5.37
CA GLY A 108 13.43 -1.21 -6.75
C GLY A 108 13.13 0.16 -7.36
N GLU A 109 13.23 0.21 -8.69
CA GLU A 109 13.04 1.41 -9.51
C GLU A 109 11.57 1.87 -9.49
N SER A 110 11.32 3.13 -9.13
CA SER A 110 9.95 3.66 -9.04
C SER A 110 9.94 5.18 -9.04
N THR A 111 9.50 5.79 -10.14
CA THR A 111 9.35 7.25 -10.24
C THR A 111 8.45 7.82 -9.15
N GLY A 112 7.35 7.12 -8.81
CA GLY A 112 6.48 7.53 -7.71
C GLY A 112 7.22 7.53 -6.36
N ALA A 113 7.92 6.44 -6.03
CA ALA A 113 8.66 6.36 -4.78
C ALA A 113 9.84 7.32 -4.71
N ASP A 114 10.45 7.66 -5.84
CA ASP A 114 11.51 8.68 -5.91
C ASP A 114 10.96 10.09 -5.62
N LEU A 115 9.74 10.39 -6.10
CA LEU A 115 9.03 11.64 -5.79
C LEU A 115 8.59 11.71 -4.31
N GLU A 116 8.08 10.60 -3.78
CA GLU A 116 7.74 10.47 -2.35
C GLU A 116 8.99 10.67 -1.47
N GLU A 117 10.12 10.09 -1.84
CA GLU A 117 11.38 10.26 -1.15
C GLU A 117 11.89 11.72 -1.20
N SER A 118 11.78 12.37 -2.36
CA SER A 118 12.07 13.81 -2.47
C SER A 118 11.18 14.64 -1.54
N CYS A 119 9.87 14.35 -1.52
CA CYS A 119 8.92 15.04 -0.65
C CYS A 119 9.27 14.86 0.84
N ALA A 120 9.64 13.65 1.25
CA ALA A 120 10.10 13.38 2.62
C ALA A 120 11.34 14.22 2.96
N ARG A 121 12.33 14.30 2.07
CA ARG A 121 13.53 15.14 2.26
C ARG A 121 13.18 16.61 2.40
N ASP A 122 12.29 17.13 1.55
CA ASP A 122 11.84 18.53 1.60
C ASP A 122 11.14 18.87 2.94
N HIS A 123 10.41 17.91 3.50
CA HIS A 123 9.74 18.03 4.79
C HIS A 123 10.61 17.64 5.99
N LYS A 124 11.91 17.33 5.78
CA LYS A 124 12.86 16.90 6.81
C LYS A 124 12.43 15.61 7.53
N ILE A 125 11.71 14.74 6.82
CA ILE A 125 11.30 13.42 7.29
C ILE A 125 12.45 12.44 6.99
N PRO A 126 12.92 11.67 7.98
CA PRO A 126 13.99 10.70 7.77
C PRO A 126 13.52 9.56 6.85
N VAL A 127 14.39 9.22 5.88
CA VAL A 127 14.20 8.14 4.91
C VAL A 127 15.08 6.96 5.30
N PHE A 128 14.48 5.78 5.41
CA PHE A 128 15.16 4.52 5.72
C PHE A 128 15.03 3.55 4.55
N HIS A 129 16.06 2.75 4.32
CA HIS A 129 16.09 1.74 3.23
C HIS A 129 15.99 0.31 3.76
N ASP A 130 15.85 0.17 5.07
CA ASP A 130 15.67 -1.09 5.76
C ASP A 130 14.86 -0.84 7.06
N ILE A 131 14.17 -1.88 7.52
CA ILE A 131 13.28 -1.78 8.68
C ILE A 131 14.07 -1.71 9.99
N GLU A 132 15.23 -2.34 10.05
CA GLU A 132 16.04 -2.42 11.26
C GLU A 132 16.55 -1.03 11.68
N SER A 133 17.13 -0.28 10.74
CA SER A 133 17.61 1.08 10.97
C SER A 133 16.47 2.03 11.37
N LEU A 134 15.28 1.86 10.79
CA LEU A 134 14.08 2.60 11.18
C LEU A 134 13.68 2.29 12.63
N ILE A 135 13.59 1.01 13.00
CA ILE A 135 13.23 0.58 14.36
C ILE A 135 14.25 1.10 15.37
N LEU A 136 15.55 0.97 15.07
CA LEU A 136 16.64 1.44 15.92
C LEU A 136 16.57 2.96 16.14
N HIS A 137 16.26 3.73 15.09
CA HIS A 137 16.14 5.19 15.18
C HIS A 137 15.04 5.63 16.16
N PHE A 138 13.87 5.00 16.11
CA PHE A 138 12.73 5.38 16.96
C PHE A 138 12.66 4.60 18.28
N GLY A 139 13.61 3.70 18.56
CA GLY A 139 13.69 2.95 19.81
C GLY A 139 12.45 2.10 20.10
N ALA A 140 11.77 1.62 19.06
CA ALA A 140 10.49 0.95 19.22
C ALA A 140 10.68 -0.41 19.91
N LYS A 141 9.92 -0.62 21.00
CA LYS A 141 9.97 -1.84 21.80
C LYS A 141 9.43 -3.00 20.98
N VAL A 142 10.21 -4.06 20.83
CA VAL A 142 9.70 -5.37 20.42
C VAL A 142 8.59 -5.72 21.41
N ALA A 143 7.34 -5.77 20.94
CA ALA A 143 6.25 -6.29 21.76
C ALA A 143 6.59 -7.76 22.08
N ALA A 144 6.75 -8.05 23.37
CA ALA A 144 6.97 -9.40 23.89
C ALA A 144 5.75 -10.29 23.63
#